data_AF-A0A1E3GZC8-F1
#
_entry.id   AF-A0A1E3GZC8-F1
#
_cell.length_a   1.000
_cell.length_b   1.000
_cell.length_c   1.000
_cell.angle_alpha   90.00
_cell.angle_beta   90.00
_cell.angle_gamma   90.00
#
_symmetry.space_group_name_H-M   'P 1'
#
loop_
_entity.id
_entity.type
_entity.pdbx_description
1 polymer ?
#
loop_
_entity_poly.entity_id
_entity_poly.type
_entity_poly.pdbx_seq_one_letter_code
_entity_poly.pdbx_strand_id
1 'polypeptide(L)'
;MARLSAVLDPARSAVFEAGSDAPYHGVLGLASHLLVSCDSANMIGEAAFTGRPVFALPLPGGSAKFARFHLGMTGSGALRWFEGRLADWTYAPINSTPTIADEILRRLPPDLRQRMPAPR
;
A
#
# COMPACT_ATOMS: atom_id res chain seq x y z
N MET A 1 17.75 7.01 5.28
CA MET A 1 18.13 5.61 5.04
C MET A 1 19.41 5.16 5.72
N ALA A 2 20.47 5.98 5.82
CA ALA A 2 21.71 5.59 6.52
C ALA A 2 21.52 4.98 7.93
N ARG A 3 20.60 5.52 8.74
CA ARG A 3 20.27 4.97 10.07
C ARG A 3 19.57 3.61 10.03
N LEU A 4 18.73 3.37 9.01
CA LEU A 4 18.03 2.09 8.86
C LEU A 4 19.02 1.02 8.40
N SER A 5 19.84 1.32 7.39
CA SER A 5 20.87 0.38 6.92
C SER A 5 21.91 0.04 7.99
N ALA A 6 22.20 0.95 8.91
CA ALA A 6 23.16 0.71 10.00
C ALA A 6 22.68 -0.30 11.06
N VAL A 7 21.37 -0.55 11.17
CA VAL A 7 20.78 -1.45 12.18
C VAL A 7 20.29 -2.77 11.61
N LEU A 8 20.24 -2.90 10.28
CA LEU A 8 19.79 -4.11 9.61
C LEU A 8 20.98 -5.04 9.31
N ASP A 9 20.77 -6.35 9.47
CA ASP A 9 21.72 -7.36 8.99
C ASP A 9 21.73 -7.37 7.45
N PRO A 10 22.84 -7.00 6.79
CA PRO A 10 22.90 -6.93 5.33
C PRO A 10 22.78 -8.30 4.65
N ALA A 11 23.02 -9.41 5.36
CA ALA A 11 22.82 -10.76 4.81
C ALA A 11 21.33 -11.14 4.71
N ARG A 12 20.44 -10.39 5.38
CA ARG A 12 19.01 -10.70 5.50
C ARG A 12 18.10 -9.54 5.09
N SER A 13 18.68 -8.45 4.62
CA SER A 13 17.93 -7.24 4.29
C SER A 13 18.45 -6.60 3.00
N ALA A 14 17.54 -5.94 2.31
CA ALA A 14 17.85 -5.07 1.18
C ALA A 14 17.10 -3.76 1.40
N VAL A 15 17.78 -2.64 1.17
CA VAL A 15 17.20 -1.30 1.29
C VAL A 15 17.21 -0.68 -0.10
N PHE A 16 16.04 -0.24 -0.54
CA PHE A 16 15.86 0.39 -1.84
C PHE A 16 15.42 1.84 -1.65
N GLU A 17 15.99 2.74 -2.44
CA GLU A 17 15.60 4.15 -2.45
C GLU A 17 14.52 4.39 -3.51
N ALA A 18 13.66 5.38 -3.27
CA ALA A 18 12.71 5.82 -4.27
C ALA A 18 13.43 6.32 -5.54
N GLY A 19 12.93 5.92 -6.71
CA GLY A 19 13.54 6.28 -8.01
C GLY A 19 14.70 5.39 -8.44
N SER A 20 15.05 4.35 -7.68
CA SER A 20 15.92 3.27 -8.14
C SER A 20 15.12 2.17 -8.86
N ASP A 21 15.81 1.25 -9.55
CA ASP A 21 15.23 0.02 -10.10
C ASP A 21 14.89 -1.01 -8.99
N ALA A 22 14.19 -0.54 -7.96
CA ALA A 22 13.73 -1.37 -6.85
C ALA A 22 12.76 -2.43 -7.39
N PRO A 23 12.95 -3.72 -7.08
CA PRO A 23 12.08 -4.80 -7.52
C PRO A 23 10.75 -4.83 -6.74
N TYR A 24 10.13 -3.66 -6.54
CA TYR A 24 9.01 -3.43 -5.62
C TYR A 24 7.85 -4.39 -5.88
N HIS A 25 7.40 -4.53 -7.13
CA HIS A 25 6.31 -5.47 -7.46
C HIS A 25 6.69 -6.93 -7.21
N GLY A 26 7.94 -7.31 -7.47
CA GLY A 26 8.44 -8.65 -7.16
C GLY A 26 8.45 -8.92 -5.67
N VAL A 27 8.90 -7.96 -4.87
CA VAL A 27 8.87 -8.03 -3.41
C VAL A 27 7.43 -8.13 -2.90
N LEU A 28 6.51 -7.30 -3.40
CA LEU A 28 5.09 -7.37 -3.03
C LEU A 28 4.49 -8.75 -3.34
N GLY A 29 4.77 -9.31 -4.51
CA GLY A 29 4.24 -10.61 -4.93
C GLY A 29 4.77 -11.80 -4.12
N LEU A 30 5.98 -11.68 -3.55
CA LEU A 30 6.64 -12.74 -2.79
C LEU A 30 6.50 -12.58 -1.26
N ALA A 31 6.08 -11.41 -0.79
CA ALA A 31 5.99 -11.11 0.63
C ALA A 31 5.02 -12.06 1.36
N SER A 32 5.44 -12.56 2.52
CA SER A 32 4.55 -13.26 3.46
C SER A 32 3.83 -12.29 4.38
N HIS A 33 4.47 -11.16 4.70
CA HIS A 33 3.96 -10.10 5.58
C HIS A 33 4.43 -8.74 5.05
N LEU A 34 3.58 -7.73 5.20
CA LEU A 34 3.90 -6.36 4.79
C LEU A 34 3.73 -5.42 5.98
N LEU A 35 4.77 -4.64 6.27
CA LEU A 35 4.73 -3.56 7.26
C LEU A 35 4.86 -2.25 6.50
N VAL A 36 3.87 -1.39 6.63
CA VAL A 36 3.73 -0.16 5.86
C VAL A 36 3.55 1.02 6.80
N SER A 37 4.17 2.16 6.51
CA SER A 37 3.95 3.38 7.28
C SER A 37 2.49 3.83 7.19
N CYS A 38 1.90 4.28 8.31
CA CYS A 38 0.49 4.63 8.34
C CYS A 38 0.14 5.92 7.57
N ASP A 39 1.13 6.68 7.11
CA ASP A 39 0.99 7.96 6.42
C ASP A 39 0.84 7.85 4.88
N SER A 40 0.85 6.63 4.33
CA SER A 40 0.69 6.41 2.88
C SER A 40 -0.50 5.51 2.56
N ALA A 41 -1.57 6.12 2.05
CA ALA A 41 -2.73 5.37 1.57
C ALA A 41 -2.39 4.54 0.31
N ASN A 42 -1.46 5.00 -0.53
CA ASN A 42 -1.07 4.29 -1.75
C ASN A 42 -0.36 2.98 -1.41
N MET A 43 0.65 3.04 -0.52
CA MET A 43 1.40 1.84 -0.13
C MET A 43 0.52 0.82 0.61
N ILE A 44 -0.40 1.28 1.45
CA ILE A 44 -1.36 0.38 2.11
C ILE A 44 -2.29 -0.27 1.07
N GLY A 45 -2.74 0.49 0.06
CA GLY A 45 -3.56 -0.04 -1.03
C GLY A 45 -2.83 -1.09 -1.87
N GLU A 46 -1.57 -0.81 -2.25
CA GLU A 46 -0.72 -1.76 -2.99
C GLU A 46 -0.46 -3.04 -2.19
N ALA A 47 -0.16 -2.91 -0.89
CA ALA A 47 0.00 -4.06 -0.01
C ALA A 47 -1.30 -4.87 0.11
N ALA A 48 -2.46 -4.20 0.16
CA ALA A 48 -3.77 -4.84 0.24
C ALA A 48 -4.15 -5.62 -1.02
N PHE A 49 -3.49 -5.39 -2.16
CA PHE A 49 -3.69 -6.18 -3.37
C PHE A 49 -3.15 -7.61 -3.23
N THR A 50 -2.28 -7.87 -2.25
CA THR A 50 -1.62 -9.18 -2.10
C THR A 50 -2.48 -10.25 -1.43
N GLY A 51 -3.50 -9.86 -0.65
CA GLY A 51 -4.23 -10.78 0.24
C GLY A 51 -3.40 -11.32 1.41
N ARG A 52 -2.19 -10.77 1.62
CA ARG A 52 -1.25 -11.13 2.69
C ARG A 52 -1.36 -10.17 3.87
N PRO A 53 -1.02 -10.59 5.09
CA PRO A 53 -0.99 -9.75 6.29
C PRO A 53 -0.38 -8.37 6.05
N VAL A 54 -1.19 -7.31 6.18
CA VAL A 54 -0.72 -5.92 6.14
C VAL A 54 -0.79 -5.29 7.52
N PHE A 55 0.34 -4.81 7.98
CA PHE A 55 0.47 -4.08 9.22
C PHE A 55 0.76 -2.59 8.96
N ALA A 56 0.03 -1.72 9.65
CA ALA A 56 0.34 -0.30 9.73
C ALA A 56 1.33 -0.04 10.87
N LEU A 57 2.47 0.57 10.55
CA LEU A 57 3.40 1.11 11.52
C LEU A 57 2.86 2.44 12.05
N PRO A 58 2.59 2.58 13.36
CA PRO A 58 2.11 3.82 13.93
C PRO A 58 3.23 4.87 13.89
N LEU A 59 2.97 5.99 13.23
CA LEU A 59 3.84 7.16 13.20
C LEU A 59 3.14 8.35 13.86
N PRO A 60 3.88 9.25 14.54
CA PRO A 60 3.29 10.46 15.10
C PRO A 60 2.69 11.34 13.99
N GLY A 61 1.60 12.03 14.31
CA GLY A 61 0.86 12.89 13.38
C GLY A 61 -0.38 12.22 12.79
N GLY A 62 -0.75 12.60 11.58
CA GLY A 62 -1.93 12.09 10.87
C GLY A 62 -2.97 13.16 10.58
N SER A 63 -4.04 12.75 9.89
CA SER A 63 -5.16 13.62 9.55
C SER A 63 -6.47 12.84 9.65
N ALA A 64 -7.60 13.54 9.72
CA ALA A 64 -8.92 12.92 9.67
C ALA A 64 -9.13 12.06 8.41
N LYS A 65 -8.47 12.42 7.29
CA LYS A 65 -8.44 11.62 6.05
C LYS A 65 -7.79 10.27 6.28
N PHE A 66 -6.60 10.24 6.90
CA PHE A 66 -5.91 8.98 7.21
C PHE A 66 -6.69 8.13 8.20
N ALA A 67 -7.24 8.73 9.26
CA ALA A 67 -8.06 8.02 10.23
C ALA A 67 -9.26 7.29 9.57
N ARG A 68 -9.99 7.97 8.67
CA ARG A 68 -11.09 7.34 7.91
C ARG A 68 -10.59 6.23 7.00
N PHE A 69 -9.46 6.44 6.33
CA PHE A 69 -8.86 5.42 5.47
C PHE A 69 -8.46 4.17 6.27
N HIS A 70 -7.74 4.34 7.39
CA HIS A 70 -7.35 3.23 8.26
C HIS A 70 -8.55 2.47 8.80
N LEU A 71 -9.60 3.17 9.25
CA LEU A 71 -10.85 2.55 9.70
C LEU A 71 -11.51 1.71 8.60
N GLY A 72 -11.50 2.18 7.35
CA GLY A 72 -12.01 1.40 6.21
C GLY A 72 -11.17 0.14 5.96
N MET A 73 -9.84 0.27 6.00
CA MET A 73 -8.91 -0.84 5.76
C MET A 73 -8.86 -1.86 6.89
N THR A 74 -9.07 -1.44 8.15
CA THR A 74 -9.21 -2.38 9.27
C THR A 74 -10.57 -3.06 9.21
N GLY A 75 -11.63 -2.33 8.84
CA GLY A 75 -12.97 -2.88 8.64
C GLY A 75 -13.07 -3.91 7.52
N SER A 76 -12.21 -3.84 6.49
CA SER A 76 -12.11 -4.86 5.44
C SER A 76 -11.33 -6.11 5.87
N GLY A 77 -10.67 -6.08 7.03
CA GLY A 77 -9.79 -7.14 7.51
C GLY A 77 -8.39 -7.15 6.88
N ALA A 78 -8.10 -6.24 5.95
CA ALA A 78 -6.81 -6.17 5.27
C ALA A 78 -5.70 -5.63 6.18
N LEU A 79 -6.02 -4.68 7.06
CA LEU A 79 -5.05 -3.94 7.85
C LEU A 79 -5.18 -4.21 9.36
N ARG A 80 -4.04 -4.36 10.03
CA ARG A 80 -3.93 -4.33 11.50
C ARG A 80 -2.82 -3.38 11.93
N TRP A 81 -2.88 -2.85 13.15
CA TRP A 81 -1.76 -2.08 13.69
C TRP A 81 -0.61 -3.03 14.07
N PHE A 82 0.63 -2.63 13.80
CA PHE A 82 1.79 -3.41 14.24
C PHE A 82 2.05 -3.18 15.73
N GLU A 83 1.94 -4.25 16.52
CA GLU A 83 2.15 -4.23 17.97
C GLU A 83 3.46 -4.94 18.37
N GLY A 84 4.44 -5.01 17.46
CA GLY A 84 5.72 -5.68 17.71
C GLY A 84 5.73 -7.18 17.46
N ARG A 85 4.61 -7.76 16.99
CA ARG A 85 4.48 -9.18 16.67
C ARG A 85 3.83 -9.38 15.31
N LEU A 86 4.34 -10.35 14.56
CA LEU A 86 3.70 -10.83 13.34
C LEU A 86 2.58 -11.82 13.70
N ALA A 87 1.60 -11.88 12.82
CA ALA A 87 0.48 -12.80 12.90
C ALA A 87 0.03 -13.12 11.48
N ASP A 88 -0.39 -14.36 11.26
CA ASP A 88 -0.88 -14.80 9.97
C ASP A 88 -2.40 -14.60 9.86
N TRP A 89 -2.84 -14.05 8.73
CA TRP A 89 -4.24 -14.05 8.29
C TRP A 89 -4.29 -13.85 6.78
N THR A 90 -5.48 -13.97 6.21
CA THR A 90 -5.72 -13.62 4.81
C THR A 90 -7.07 -12.91 4.69
N TYR A 91 -7.27 -12.26 3.55
CA TYR A 91 -8.47 -11.53 3.19
C TYR A 91 -8.58 -11.54 1.67
N ALA A 92 -9.76 -11.22 1.14
CA ALA A 92 -9.94 -11.07 -0.30
C ALA A 92 -9.08 -9.91 -0.80
N PRO A 93 -8.18 -10.13 -1.79
CA PRO A 93 -7.37 -9.06 -2.37
C PRO A 93 -8.18 -7.83 -2.74
N ILE A 94 -7.70 -6.65 -2.34
CA ILE A 94 -8.40 -5.39 -2.61
C ILE A 94 -7.80 -4.74 -3.85
N ASN A 95 -8.60 -4.66 -4.92
CA ASN A 95 -8.24 -3.92 -6.14
C ASN A 95 -9.25 -2.81 -6.42
N SER A 96 -9.00 -1.62 -5.86
CA SER A 96 -9.86 -0.45 -6.07
C SER A 96 -9.57 0.27 -7.39
N THR A 97 -8.46 -0.03 -8.06
CA THR A 97 -8.02 0.64 -9.31
C THR A 97 -9.11 0.66 -10.38
N PRO A 98 -9.75 -0.46 -10.78
CA PRO A 98 -10.79 -0.42 -11.80
C PRO A 98 -11.99 0.43 -11.35
N THR A 99 -12.48 0.24 -10.13
CA THR A 99 -13.61 1.02 -9.59
C THR A 99 -13.33 2.52 -9.55
N ILE A 100 -12.13 2.92 -9.13
CA ILE A 100 -11.71 4.32 -9.10
C ILE A 100 -11.58 4.86 -10.53
N ALA A 101 -10.97 4.11 -11.44
CA ALA A 101 -10.81 4.52 -12.83
C ALA A 101 -12.17 4.71 -13.52
N ASP A 102 -13.10 3.77 -13.34
CA ASP A 102 -14.46 3.84 -13.87
C ASP A 102 -15.20 5.08 -13.33
N GLU A 103 -15.07 5.36 -12.04
CA GLU A 103 -15.72 6.52 -11.42
C GLU A 103 -15.12 7.84 -11.90
N ILE A 104 -13.80 7.89 -12.10
CA ILE A 104 -13.13 9.04 -12.73
C ILE A 104 -13.65 9.23 -14.14
N LEU A 105 -13.69 8.19 -14.97
CA LEU A 105 -14.19 8.24 -16.34
C LEU A 105 -15.65 8.69 -16.42
N ARG A 106 -16.48 8.26 -15.47
CA ARG A 106 -17.89 8.64 -15.38
C ARG A 106 -18.06 10.13 -15.08
N ARG A 107 -17.17 10.72 -14.28
CA ARG A 107 -17.21 12.14 -13.87
C ARG A 107 -16.41 13.05 -14.78
N LEU A 108 -15.61 12.51 -15.68
CA LEU A 108 -14.73 13.29 -16.52
C LEU A 108 -15.55 14.12 -17.52
N PRO A 109 -15.27 15.44 -17.65
CA PRO A 109 -15.86 16.27 -18.68
C PRO A 109 -15.68 15.68 -20.09
N PRO A 110 -16.66 15.83 -21.00
CA PRO A 110 -16.59 15.25 -22.35
C PRO A 110 -15.35 15.65 -23.14
N ASP A 111 -14.90 16.90 -23.01
CA ASP A 111 -13.71 17.44 -23.67
C ASP A 111 -12.41 16.78 -23.19
N LEU A 112 -12.30 16.49 -21.88
CA LEU A 112 -11.15 15.75 -21.34
C LEU A 112 -11.22 14.26 -21.69
N ARG A 113 -12.43 13.69 -21.72
CA ARG A 113 -12.65 12.28 -22.06
C ARG A 113 -12.25 11.96 -23.50
N GLN A 114 -12.54 12.86 -24.43
CA GLN A 114 -12.15 12.71 -25.84
C GLN A 114 -10.64 12.78 -26.07
N ARG A 115 -9.88 13.38 -25.13
CA ARG A 115 -8.42 13.51 -25.19
C ARG A 115 -7.68 12.34 -24.53
N MET A 116 -8.39 11.42 -23.89
CA MET A 116 -7.76 10.26 -23.24
C MET A 116 -7.27 9.25 -24.28
N PRO A 117 -6.07 8.68 -24.10
CA PRO A 117 -5.62 7.57 -24.93
C PRO A 117 -6.53 6.36 -24.73
N ALA A 118 -6.62 5.50 -25.75
CA ALA A 118 -7.32 4.22 -25.63
C ALA A 118 -6.76 3.40 -24.45
N PRO A 119 -7.60 2.65 -23.71
CA PRO A 119 -7.12 1.75 -22.66
C PRO A 119 -6.04 0.82 -23.23
N ARG A 120 -4.97 0.61 -22.46
CA ARG A 120 -3.92 -0.36 -22.80
C ARG A 120 -4.32 -1.76 -22.36
#